data_AF-U2QNB9-F1
#
_entry.id   AF-U2QNB9-F1
#
_cell.length_a   1.000
_cell.length_b   1.000
_cell.length_c   1.000
_cell.angle_alpha   90.00
_cell.angle_beta   90.00
_cell.angle_gamma   90.00
#
_symmetry.space_group_name_H-M   'P 1'
#
loop_
_entity.id
_entity.type
_entity.pdbx_description
1 polymer ?
#
loop_
_entity_poly.entity_id
_entity_poly.type
_entity_poly.pdbx_seq_one_letter_code
_entity_poly.pdbx_strand_id
1 'polypeptide(L)'
;MKWSDLTYFIKSDRIVLLTALAFGFLFMLFVYFTSERFDRSTAIVGDTLSEKSRPYPSRRHPHSYYQVPIAAARLFDFDPNTADSTQLLALGLRPWQVRNIYKYRAKGGIYRRPSDFARLYGLTRKEFRLLLPHIKIGPDYLPVAALADEPPAFTRDSMRFPRKITDVERVDLNKADTALLRHIPGIGSYFARQIVNYRRRLGGFHRIGQLREIEGFPEKSLSYFILPDDDLVRLNVNTATLSQLSRHPYITYTQARDIVDYRRLRGPIHAIGDLRLLKSFTPQALARVEPYLDF
;
A
#
# COMPACT_ATOMS: atom_id res chain seq x y z
N MET A 1 -39.98 -35.91 5.52
CA MET A 1 -39.49 -36.24 4.17
C MET A 1 -39.26 -37.74 4.11
N LYS A 2 -39.91 -38.47 3.21
CA LYS A 2 -39.76 -39.94 3.14
C LYS A 2 -38.40 -40.25 2.51
N TRP A 3 -37.68 -41.23 3.05
CA TRP A 3 -36.34 -41.60 2.58
C TRP A 3 -36.33 -42.13 1.13
N SER A 4 -37.50 -42.50 0.61
CA SER A 4 -37.73 -42.96 -0.77
C SER A 4 -37.56 -41.88 -1.84
N ASP A 5 -37.58 -40.59 -1.48
CA ASP A 5 -37.55 -39.49 -2.45
C ASP A 5 -36.11 -39.07 -2.82
N LEU A 6 -35.11 -39.63 -2.14
CA LEU A 6 -33.68 -39.35 -2.33
C LEU A 6 -33.03 -40.13 -3.48
N THR A 7 -33.75 -41.04 -4.14
CA THR A 7 -33.25 -41.85 -5.27
C THR A 7 -33.59 -41.26 -6.64
N TYR A 8 -34.37 -40.19 -6.70
CA TYR A 8 -34.80 -39.55 -7.96
C TYR A 8 -33.90 -38.39 -8.44
N PHE A 9 -32.85 -38.05 -7.69
CA PHE A 9 -31.92 -36.96 -8.02
C PHE A 9 -30.70 -37.44 -8.82
N ILE A 10 -30.34 -36.68 -9.86
CA ILE A 10 -29.14 -36.87 -10.68
C ILE A 10 -27.89 -36.85 -9.77
N LYS A 11 -26.86 -37.65 -10.09
CA LYS A 11 -25.66 -37.85 -9.23
C LYS A 11 -25.01 -36.53 -8.76
N SER A 12 -25.08 -35.47 -9.55
CA SER A 12 -24.58 -34.13 -9.21
C SER A 12 -25.34 -33.49 -8.03
N ASP A 13 -26.67 -33.60 -8.02
CA ASP A 13 -27.52 -32.91 -7.05
C ASP A 13 -27.43 -33.56 -5.66
N ARG A 14 -27.17 -34.86 -5.61
CA ARG A 14 -26.90 -35.59 -4.37
C ARG A 14 -25.59 -35.14 -3.73
N ILE A 15 -24.56 -34.82 -4.53
CA ILE A 15 -23.28 -34.29 -4.03
C ILE A 15 -23.48 -32.87 -3.46
N VAL A 16 -24.27 -32.03 -4.12
CA VAL A 16 -24.57 -30.67 -3.64
C VAL A 16 -25.36 -30.71 -2.32
N LEU A 17 -26.37 -31.59 -2.20
CA LEU A 17 -27.14 -31.75 -0.97
C LEU A 17 -26.29 -32.30 0.19
N LEU A 18 -25.43 -33.30 -0.07
CA LEU A 18 -24.55 -33.86 0.95
C LEU A 18 -23.47 -32.86 1.41
N THR A 19 -22.92 -32.06 0.49
CA THR A 19 -21.95 -31.02 0.84
C THR A 19 -22.59 -29.89 1.65
N ALA A 20 -23.81 -29.46 1.31
CA ALA A 20 -24.55 -28.47 2.10
C ALA A 20 -24.86 -28.97 3.52
N LEU A 21 -25.30 -30.23 3.67
CA LEU A 21 -25.53 -30.85 4.97
C LEU A 21 -24.24 -30.96 5.81
N ALA A 22 -23.12 -31.31 5.18
CA ALA A 22 -21.82 -31.38 5.85
C ALA A 22 -21.39 -30.01 6.38
N PHE A 23 -21.55 -28.94 5.58
CA PHE A 23 -21.27 -27.58 6.03
C PHE A 23 -22.17 -27.12 7.18
N GLY A 24 -23.46 -27.44 7.13
CA GLY A 24 -24.40 -27.15 8.21
C GLY A 24 -24.01 -27.86 9.52
N PHE A 25 -23.60 -29.12 9.44
CA PHE A 25 -23.11 -29.88 10.59
C PHE A 25 -21.82 -29.29 11.17
N LEU A 26 -20.87 -28.91 10.31
CA LEU A 26 -19.60 -28.30 10.70
C LEU A 26 -19.79 -26.94 11.36
N PHE A 27 -20.77 -26.15 10.88
CA PHE A 27 -21.18 -24.90 11.51
C PHE A 27 -21.81 -25.13 12.89
N MET A 28 -22.65 -26.16 13.04
CA MET A 28 -23.25 -26.52 14.33
C MET A 28 -22.17 -26.96 15.34
N LEU A 29 -21.17 -27.72 14.89
CA LEU A 29 -20.00 -28.14 15.66
C LEU A 29 -19.14 -26.93 16.08
N PHE A 30 -18.96 -25.97 15.18
CA PHE A 30 -18.26 -24.71 15.46
C PHE A 30 -18.99 -23.90 16.54
N VAL A 31 -20.31 -23.73 16.42
CA VAL A 31 -21.12 -23.05 17.44
C VAL A 31 -20.99 -23.77 18.78
N TYR A 32 -21.14 -25.09 18.82
CA TYR A 32 -20.99 -25.89 20.04
C TYR A 32 -19.60 -25.75 20.70
N PHE A 33 -18.52 -25.78 19.91
CA PHE A 33 -17.16 -25.58 20.42
C PHE A 33 -16.89 -24.14 20.88
N THR A 34 -17.53 -23.15 20.27
CA THR A 34 -17.39 -21.74 20.69
C THR A 34 -18.23 -21.41 21.91
N SER A 35 -19.40 -22.05 22.11
CA SER A 35 -20.21 -21.87 23.31
C SER A 35 -19.53 -22.44 24.55
N GLU A 36 -18.84 -23.59 24.44
CA GLU A 36 -18.05 -24.19 25.54
C GLU A 36 -16.88 -23.30 26.03
N ARG A 37 -16.39 -22.37 25.19
CA ARG A 37 -15.33 -21.41 25.58
C ARG A 37 -15.83 -20.12 26.23
N PHE A 38 -17.14 -19.85 26.22
CA PHE A 38 -17.68 -18.58 26.71
C PHE A 38 -18.20 -18.64 28.16
N ASP A 39 -18.48 -19.83 28.70
CA ASP A 39 -19.06 -19.99 30.06
C ASP A 39 -18.06 -19.90 31.22
N ARG A 40 -16.75 -19.72 30.96
CA ARG A 40 -15.71 -19.65 32.02
C ARG A 40 -15.22 -18.25 32.41
N SER A 41 -15.88 -17.17 31.98
CA SER A 41 -15.44 -15.80 32.32
C SER A 41 -16.44 -14.96 33.12
N THR A 42 -17.58 -15.51 33.56
CA THR A 42 -18.62 -14.72 34.29
C THR A 42 -19.08 -15.35 35.60
N ALA A 43 -18.27 -16.21 36.23
CA ALA A 43 -18.60 -16.84 37.51
C ALA A 43 -17.56 -16.53 38.60
N ILE A 44 -17.34 -15.25 38.92
CA ILE A 44 -16.90 -14.83 40.25
C ILE A 44 -17.65 -13.55 40.61
N VAL A 45 -18.93 -13.66 40.99
CA VAL A 45 -19.53 -12.85 42.07
C VAL A 45 -20.71 -13.67 42.61
N GLY A 46 -20.39 -14.61 43.49
CA GLY A 46 -21.36 -15.29 44.34
C GLY A 46 -21.02 -14.98 45.79
N ASP A 47 -21.87 -14.17 46.40
CA ASP A 47 -22.25 -14.23 47.81
C ASP A 47 -21.17 -14.01 48.90
N THR A 48 -21.11 -12.78 49.41
CA THR A 48 -20.70 -12.55 50.82
C THR A 48 -21.39 -11.28 51.34
N LEU A 49 -22.67 -11.42 51.70
CA LEU A 49 -23.30 -10.54 52.67
C LEU A 49 -22.63 -10.77 54.03
N SER A 50 -22.18 -9.67 54.64
CA SER A 50 -21.72 -9.51 56.03
C SER A 50 -20.20 -9.33 56.18
N GLU A 51 -19.73 -8.09 56.07
CA GLU A 51 -18.69 -7.64 56.98
C GLU A 51 -18.79 -6.13 57.27
N LYS A 52 -19.10 -5.85 58.54
CA LYS A 52 -18.88 -4.61 59.29
C LYS A 52 -18.04 -3.55 58.59
N SER A 53 -18.65 -2.38 58.39
CA SER A 53 -18.02 -1.10 58.10
C SER A 53 -16.90 -0.78 59.11
N ARG A 54 -15.65 -1.05 58.72
CA ARG A 54 -14.46 -0.43 59.32
C ARG A 54 -14.09 0.79 58.49
N PRO A 55 -14.07 2.01 59.06
CA PRO A 55 -13.67 3.19 58.32
C PRO A 55 -12.15 3.14 58.07
N TYR A 56 -11.75 2.98 56.82
CA TYR A 56 -10.38 3.24 56.41
C TYR A 56 -10.07 4.73 56.59
N PRO A 57 -8.95 5.12 57.24
CA PRO A 57 -8.57 6.51 57.32
C PRO A 57 -8.16 6.96 55.91
N SER A 58 -9.03 7.74 55.28
CA SER A 58 -8.67 8.50 54.09
C SER A 58 -7.66 9.56 54.51
N ARG A 59 -6.36 9.22 54.45
CA ARG A 59 -5.28 10.21 54.39
C ARG A 59 -5.41 10.99 53.09
N ARG A 60 -6.38 11.91 53.04
CA ARG A 60 -6.34 13.06 52.15
C ARG A 60 -5.18 13.91 52.67
N HIS A 61 -3.99 13.72 52.11
CA HIS A 61 -3.00 14.78 52.16
C HIS A 61 -3.60 15.96 51.38
N PRO A 62 -3.97 17.07 52.03
CA PRO A 62 -4.28 18.27 51.29
C PRO A 62 -2.93 18.71 50.73
N HIS A 63 -2.70 18.50 49.43
CA HIS A 63 -1.65 19.25 48.75
C HIS A 63 -2.10 20.71 48.77
N SER A 64 -1.77 21.38 49.86
CA SER A 64 -1.75 22.83 49.99
C SER A 64 -0.73 23.31 48.95
N TYR A 65 -1.20 23.52 47.73
CA TYR A 65 -0.48 24.32 46.78
C TYR A 65 -0.45 25.72 47.39
N TYR A 66 0.72 26.15 47.83
CA TYR A 66 0.98 27.54 48.20
C TYR A 66 0.23 28.44 47.21
N GLN A 67 -0.69 29.26 47.72
CA GLN A 67 -1.27 30.37 46.99
C GLN A 67 -0.13 31.38 46.80
N VAL A 68 0.77 31.08 45.87
CA VAL A 68 1.69 32.07 45.34
C VAL A 68 0.79 33.07 44.62
N PRO A 69 0.76 34.35 45.03
CA PRO A 69 0.00 35.35 44.31
C PRO A 69 0.41 35.27 42.85
N ILE A 70 -0.57 35.19 41.95
CA ILE A 70 -0.35 35.20 40.50
C ILE A 70 0.23 36.58 40.19
N ALA A 71 1.56 36.72 40.31
CA ALA A 71 2.26 37.90 39.87
C ALA A 71 1.87 38.12 38.41
N ALA A 72 1.55 39.37 38.06
CA ALA A 72 1.13 39.73 36.71
C ALA A 72 2.09 39.10 35.70
N ALA A 73 1.57 38.17 34.89
CA ALA A 73 2.38 37.35 34.00
C ALA A 73 3.15 38.29 33.04
N ARG A 74 4.48 38.26 33.14
CA ARG A 74 5.34 39.01 32.23
C ARG A 74 5.73 38.07 31.10
N LEU A 75 5.37 38.43 29.87
CA LEU A 75 5.79 37.69 28.68
C LEU A 75 7.21 38.12 28.33
N PHE A 76 8.13 37.16 28.30
CA PHE A 76 9.50 37.35 27.85
C PHE A 76 10.01 36.07 27.19
N ASP A 77 11.06 36.21 26.40
CA ASP A 77 11.64 35.09 25.66
C ASP A 77 12.33 34.10 26.60
N PHE A 78 12.03 32.81 26.44
CA PHE A 78 12.59 31.76 27.28
C PHE A 78 12.84 30.48 26.49
N ASP A 79 13.83 29.69 26.94
CA ASP A 79 14.06 28.34 26.45
C ASP A 79 13.55 27.32 27.46
N PRO A 80 12.55 26.47 27.12
CA PRO A 80 12.01 25.48 28.04
C PRO A 80 13.04 24.40 28.46
N ASN A 81 14.15 24.26 27.75
CA ASN A 81 15.22 23.31 28.10
C ASN A 81 16.20 23.87 29.15
N THR A 82 16.29 25.19 29.32
CA THR A 82 17.26 25.83 30.22
C THR A 82 16.63 26.76 31.26
N ALA A 83 15.40 27.25 31.05
CA ALA A 83 14.72 28.19 31.92
C ALA A 83 14.63 27.73 33.38
N ASP A 84 14.84 28.68 34.29
CA ASP A 84 14.73 28.47 35.74
C ASP A 84 13.26 28.47 36.20
N SER A 85 13.01 27.87 37.37
CA SER A 85 11.73 27.83 38.05
C SER A 85 11.14 29.21 38.25
N THR A 86 11.95 30.20 38.61
CA THR A 86 11.53 31.60 38.79
C THR A 86 11.04 32.21 37.48
N GLN A 87 11.76 31.97 36.39
CA GLN A 87 11.39 32.43 35.04
C GLN A 87 10.09 31.78 34.57
N LEU A 88 9.95 30.46 34.74
CA LEU A 88 8.75 29.73 34.34
C LEU A 88 7.52 30.18 35.14
N LEU A 89 7.67 30.46 36.44
CA LEU A 89 6.59 31.01 37.27
C LEU A 89 6.21 32.44 36.84
N ALA A 90 7.18 33.28 36.47
CA ALA A 90 6.94 34.64 36.00
C ALA A 90 6.15 34.72 34.68
N LEU A 91 6.21 33.66 33.86
CA LEU A 91 5.39 33.48 32.65
C LEU A 91 3.93 33.10 32.96
N GLY A 92 3.58 32.92 34.24
CA GLY A 92 2.24 32.53 34.68
C GLY A 92 2.00 31.01 34.72
N LEU A 93 3.04 30.19 34.59
CA LEU A 93 2.90 28.74 34.75
C LEU A 93 2.70 28.39 36.23
N ARG A 94 1.81 27.44 36.49
CA ARG A 94 1.52 26.96 37.85
C ARG A 94 2.70 26.13 38.38
N PRO A 95 2.95 26.10 39.70
CA PRO A 95 4.08 25.35 40.28
C PRO A 95 4.15 23.87 39.86
N TRP A 96 3.00 23.21 39.70
CA TRP A 96 2.96 21.82 39.25
C TRP A 96 3.30 21.66 37.76
N GLN A 97 3.01 22.65 36.92
CA GLN A 97 3.42 22.67 35.50
C GLN A 97 4.94 22.80 35.40
N VAL A 98 5.52 23.71 36.20
CA VAL A 98 6.98 23.88 36.31
C VAL A 98 7.64 22.57 36.77
N ARG A 99 7.06 21.89 37.77
CA ARG A 99 7.54 20.57 38.21
C ARG A 99 7.50 19.52 37.09
N ASN A 100 6.48 19.54 36.25
CA ASN A 100 6.38 18.61 35.12
C ASN A 100 7.44 18.88 34.06
N ILE A 101 7.78 20.15 33.80
CA ILE A 101 8.89 20.53 32.90
C ILE A 101 10.21 19.97 33.44
N TYR A 102 10.50 20.14 34.73
CA TYR A 102 11.70 19.57 35.35
C TYR A 102 11.73 18.05 35.29
N LYS A 103 10.60 17.38 35.55
CA LYS A 103 10.50 15.91 35.42
C LYS A 103 10.77 15.44 33.99
N TYR A 104 10.29 16.20 33.00
CA TYR A 104 10.53 15.88 31.59
C TYR A 104 12.02 16.02 31.24
N ARG A 105 12.65 17.14 31.63
CA ARG A 105 14.10 17.40 31.45
C ARG A 105 14.95 16.33 32.15
N ALA A 106 14.64 15.99 33.40
CA ALA A 106 15.38 15.00 34.17
C ALA A 106 15.30 13.58 33.59
N LYS A 107 14.24 13.27 32.85
CA LYS A 107 14.09 12.00 32.11
C LYS A 107 14.78 12.00 30.74
N GLY A 108 15.52 13.05 30.39
CA GLY A 108 16.15 13.22 29.08
C GLY A 108 15.20 13.74 27.99
N GLY A 109 14.03 14.25 28.36
CA GLY A 109 13.11 14.90 27.44
C GLY A 109 13.65 16.27 27.00
N ILE A 110 13.67 16.51 25.69
CA ILE A 110 14.19 17.74 25.07
C ILE A 110 13.11 18.35 24.18
N TYR A 111 12.84 19.63 24.35
CA TYR A 111 12.00 20.42 23.44
C TYR A 111 12.85 20.85 22.25
N ARG A 112 12.53 20.36 21.05
CA ARG A 112 13.30 20.65 19.83
C ARG A 112 12.66 21.71 18.95
N ARG A 113 11.35 21.90 19.09
CA ARG A 113 10.57 22.93 18.39
C ARG A 113 9.66 23.68 19.37
N PRO A 114 9.36 24.98 19.16
CA PRO A 114 8.43 25.72 20.02
C PRO A 114 7.07 25.02 20.18
N SER A 115 6.63 24.31 19.14
CA SER A 115 5.43 23.47 19.15
C SER A 115 5.46 22.33 20.18
N ASP A 116 6.64 21.80 20.53
CA ASP A 116 6.77 20.69 21.48
C ASP A 116 6.32 21.08 22.89
N PHE A 117 6.35 22.38 23.23
CA PHE A 117 5.92 22.88 24.53
C PHE A 117 4.42 22.65 24.79
N ALA A 118 3.61 22.45 23.73
CA ALA A 118 2.21 22.08 23.85
C ALA A 118 1.98 20.72 24.54
N ARG A 119 3.03 19.88 24.68
CA ARG A 119 2.96 18.61 25.43
C ARG A 119 2.86 18.81 26.95
N LEU A 120 3.10 20.03 27.43
CA LEU A 120 2.99 20.34 28.86
C LEU A 120 1.55 20.13 29.34
N TYR A 121 1.36 19.19 30.27
CA TYR A 121 0.05 18.83 30.78
C TYR A 121 -0.67 20.03 31.41
N GLY A 122 -1.96 20.18 31.09
CA GLY A 122 -2.85 21.24 31.57
C GLY A 122 -2.52 22.66 31.11
N LEU A 123 -1.77 22.81 30.01
CA LEU A 123 -1.66 24.07 29.28
C LEU A 123 -2.86 24.21 28.33
N THR A 124 -3.60 25.31 28.41
CA THR A 124 -4.71 25.59 27.50
C THR A 124 -4.22 26.07 26.14
N ARG A 125 -5.03 25.91 25.09
CA ARG A 125 -4.70 26.40 23.74
C ARG A 125 -4.49 27.93 23.71
N LYS A 126 -5.19 28.68 24.57
CA LYS A 126 -5.05 30.13 24.68
C LYS A 126 -3.69 30.50 25.27
N GLU A 127 -3.31 29.89 26.39
CA GLU A 127 -2.02 30.11 27.04
C GLU A 127 -0.86 29.71 26.12
N PHE A 128 -0.97 28.56 25.46
CA PHE A 128 0.06 28.11 24.52
C PHE A 128 0.28 29.11 23.37
N ARG A 129 -0.80 29.65 22.79
CA ARG A 129 -0.69 30.68 21.73
C ARG A 129 -0.01 31.96 22.21
N LEU A 130 -0.21 32.34 23.46
CA LEU A 130 0.43 33.52 24.05
C LEU A 130 1.93 33.30 24.28
N LEU A 131 2.32 32.09 24.70
CA LEU A 131 3.72 31.75 24.96
C LEU A 131 4.50 31.42 23.68
N LEU A 132 3.83 30.91 22.65
CA LEU A 132 4.48 30.41 21.42
C LEU A 132 5.48 31.38 20.77
N PRO A 133 5.20 32.70 20.62
CA PRO A 133 6.16 33.64 20.03
C PRO A 133 7.45 33.82 20.85
N HIS A 134 7.35 33.57 22.15
CA HIS A 134 8.41 33.79 23.14
C HIS A 134 9.23 32.54 23.46
N ILE A 135 8.85 31.37 22.90
CA ILE A 135 9.64 30.15 23.08
C ILE A 135 10.81 30.16 22.09
N LYS A 136 12.02 30.37 22.61
CA LYS A 136 13.28 30.34 21.85
C LYS A 136 14.06 29.11 22.26
N ILE A 137 14.34 28.21 21.33
CA ILE A 137 15.08 26.98 21.60
C ILE A 137 16.54 27.20 21.23
N GLY A 138 17.44 26.94 22.17
CA GLY A 138 18.88 27.07 21.96
C GLY A 138 19.40 26.16 20.83
N PRO A 139 20.51 26.55 20.17
CA PRO A 139 21.05 25.85 19.01
C PRO A 139 21.40 24.39 19.30
N ASP A 140 21.84 24.06 20.52
CA ASP A 140 22.22 22.71 20.95
C ASP A 140 21.05 21.70 20.91
N TYR A 141 19.81 22.20 20.94
CA TYR A 141 18.60 21.37 20.96
C TYR A 141 17.87 21.34 19.61
N LEU A 142 18.37 22.08 18.61
CA LEU A 142 17.82 22.06 17.26
C LEU A 142 18.17 20.73 16.56
N PRO A 143 17.27 20.16 15.74
CA PRO A 143 17.60 18.99 14.94
C PRO A 143 18.69 19.34 13.92
N VAL A 144 19.62 18.40 13.66
CA VAL A 144 20.70 18.58 12.67
C VAL A 144 20.18 19.03 11.30
N ALA A 145 18.97 18.60 10.93
CA ALA A 145 18.29 19.04 9.71
C ALA A 145 18.02 20.56 9.62
N ALA A 146 18.05 21.30 10.74
CA ALA A 146 17.90 22.75 10.77
C ALA A 146 19.24 23.50 10.60
N LEU A 147 20.37 22.79 10.68
CA LEU A 147 21.71 23.32 10.36
C LEU A 147 22.05 23.14 8.87
N ALA A 148 21.27 22.35 8.14
CA ALA A 148 21.38 22.28 6.70
C ALA A 148 20.75 23.56 6.12
N ASP A 149 21.52 24.28 5.30
CA ASP A 149 20.99 25.31 4.41
C ASP A 149 19.72 24.80 3.74
N GLU A 150 18.68 25.63 3.67
CA GLU A 150 17.33 25.21 3.30
C GLU A 150 17.35 24.20 2.14
N PRO A 151 16.84 22.96 2.34
CA PRO A 151 16.71 22.05 1.22
C PRO A 151 15.79 22.73 0.19
N PRO A 152 16.12 22.66 -1.12
CA PRO A 152 15.33 23.33 -2.14
C PRO A 152 13.87 22.93 -1.94
N ALA A 153 12.99 23.93 -1.94
CA ALA A 153 11.56 23.73 -1.78
C ALA A 153 11.10 22.67 -2.77
N PHE A 154 10.90 21.44 -2.29
CA PHE A 154 10.21 20.42 -3.07
C PHE A 154 8.78 20.90 -3.16
N THR A 155 8.47 21.58 -4.26
CA THR A 155 7.10 21.84 -4.68
C THR A 155 6.44 20.49 -4.73
N ARG A 156 5.62 20.18 -3.70
CA ARG A 156 4.74 19.03 -3.76
C ARG A 156 3.86 19.27 -4.97
N ASP A 157 4.08 18.47 -6.01
CA ASP A 157 3.30 18.51 -7.24
C ASP A 157 1.83 18.31 -6.84
N SER A 158 1.10 19.41 -6.72
CA SER A 158 -0.24 19.46 -6.13
C SER A 158 -1.31 19.03 -7.13
N MET A 159 -0.92 18.54 -8.31
CA MET A 159 -1.83 18.01 -9.29
C MET A 159 -2.30 16.61 -8.88
N ARG A 160 -3.51 16.55 -8.32
CA ARG A 160 -4.23 15.30 -7.99
C ARG A 160 -4.41 14.37 -9.20
N PHE A 161 -4.33 14.92 -10.42
CA PHE A 161 -4.38 14.18 -11.67
C PHE A 161 -3.33 14.69 -12.65
N PRO A 162 -2.57 13.79 -13.32
CA PRO A 162 -1.63 14.19 -14.36
C PRO A 162 -2.36 14.89 -15.52
N ARG A 163 -1.83 16.01 -15.99
CA ARG A 163 -2.34 16.74 -17.16
C ARG A 163 -2.35 15.82 -18.38
N LYS A 164 -3.49 15.63 -19.04
CA LYS A 164 -3.56 14.79 -20.23
C LYS A 164 -2.83 15.44 -21.41
N ILE A 165 -2.15 14.60 -22.19
CA ILE A 165 -1.49 14.97 -23.43
C ILE A 165 -2.54 15.41 -24.45
N THR A 166 -2.23 16.45 -25.24
CA THR A 166 -3.04 16.91 -26.37
C THR A 166 -2.74 16.14 -27.65
N ASP A 167 -3.68 16.09 -28.60
CA ASP A 167 -3.62 15.28 -29.83
C ASP A 167 -2.35 15.46 -30.71
N VAL A 168 -1.57 16.53 -30.52
CA VAL A 168 -0.32 16.80 -31.24
C VAL A 168 0.86 15.99 -30.71
N GLU A 169 0.83 15.63 -29.44
CA GLU A 169 1.90 14.91 -28.76
C GLU A 169 1.65 13.40 -28.89
N ARG A 170 2.47 12.73 -29.72
CA ARG A 170 2.41 11.28 -29.91
C ARG A 170 3.41 10.56 -29.01
N VAL A 171 2.99 9.42 -28.48
CA VAL A 171 3.75 8.62 -27.52
C VAL A 171 4.31 7.38 -28.20
N ASP A 172 5.62 7.15 -28.05
CA ASP A 172 6.27 5.92 -28.49
C ASP A 172 5.77 4.73 -27.68
N LEU A 173 5.13 3.77 -28.35
CA LEU A 173 4.53 2.60 -27.73
C LEU A 173 5.57 1.66 -27.08
N ASN A 174 6.76 1.54 -27.68
CA ASN A 174 7.80 0.63 -27.20
C ASN A 174 8.65 1.24 -26.09
N LYS A 175 8.82 2.57 -26.07
CA LYS A 175 9.64 3.27 -25.08
C LYS A 175 8.86 3.87 -23.91
N ALA A 176 7.55 4.08 -24.04
CA ALA A 176 6.77 4.76 -23.00
C ALA A 176 6.76 4.02 -21.65
N ASP A 177 6.94 4.78 -20.57
CA ASP A 177 6.69 4.30 -19.20
C ASP A 177 5.21 4.47 -18.82
N THR A 178 4.79 3.72 -17.79
CA THR A 178 3.46 3.78 -17.20
C THR A 178 3.04 5.20 -16.79
N ALA A 179 3.98 6.05 -16.36
CA ALA A 179 3.69 7.46 -16.09
C ALA A 179 3.22 8.18 -17.36
N LEU A 180 4.01 8.10 -18.43
CA LEU A 180 3.72 8.72 -19.73
C LEU A 180 2.41 8.20 -20.33
N LEU A 181 2.18 6.88 -20.27
CA LEU A 181 0.95 6.25 -20.77
C LEU A 181 -0.31 6.76 -20.06
N ARG A 182 -0.23 7.07 -18.75
CA ARG A 182 -1.38 7.62 -18.00
C ARG A 182 -1.75 9.03 -18.43
N HIS A 183 -0.91 9.74 -19.19
CA HIS A 183 -1.27 11.04 -19.75
C HIS A 183 -2.14 10.91 -21.02
N ILE A 184 -2.28 9.71 -21.61
CA ILE A 184 -3.11 9.51 -22.80
C ILE A 184 -4.60 9.51 -22.40
N PRO A 185 -5.49 10.21 -23.14
CA PRO A 185 -6.94 10.12 -22.95
C PRO A 185 -7.45 8.67 -23.08
N GLY A 186 -8.28 8.21 -22.14
CA GLY A 186 -8.77 6.83 -22.10
C GLY A 186 -7.81 5.83 -21.43
N ILE A 187 -6.53 6.16 -21.26
CA ILE A 187 -5.55 5.29 -20.60
C ILE A 187 -5.40 5.70 -19.12
N GLY A 188 -5.88 4.83 -18.24
CA GLY A 188 -5.67 4.92 -16.79
C GLY A 188 -4.56 3.99 -16.30
N SER A 189 -4.37 3.91 -14.98
CA SER A 189 -3.38 3.01 -14.36
C SER A 189 -3.53 1.54 -14.76
N TYR A 190 -4.77 1.09 -14.99
CA TYR A 190 -5.05 -0.27 -15.45
C TYR A 190 -4.47 -0.53 -16.86
N PHE A 191 -4.89 0.23 -17.86
CA PHE A 191 -4.41 0.06 -19.24
C PHE A 191 -2.91 0.33 -19.36
N ALA A 192 -2.38 1.35 -18.68
CA ALA A 192 -0.93 1.60 -18.68
C ALA A 192 -0.13 0.36 -18.23
N ARG A 193 -0.60 -0.32 -17.18
CA ARG A 193 0.01 -1.57 -16.70
C ARG A 193 -0.17 -2.72 -17.69
N GLN A 194 -1.37 -2.87 -18.28
CA GLN A 194 -1.64 -3.90 -19.27
C GLN A 194 -0.76 -3.75 -20.52
N ILE A 195 -0.60 -2.52 -21.03
CA ILE A 195 0.25 -2.21 -22.18
C ILE A 195 1.69 -2.63 -21.89
N VAL A 196 2.25 -2.22 -20.75
CA VAL A 196 3.63 -2.59 -20.38
C VAL A 196 3.79 -4.10 -20.18
N ASN A 197 2.83 -4.76 -19.53
CA ASN A 197 2.87 -6.21 -19.33
C ASN A 197 2.74 -6.98 -20.65
N TYR A 198 1.90 -6.50 -21.56
CA TYR A 198 1.73 -7.10 -22.88
C TYR A 198 2.99 -6.87 -23.73
N ARG A 199 3.54 -5.64 -23.76
CA ARG A 199 4.82 -5.29 -24.39
C ARG A 199 5.95 -6.24 -23.97
N ARG A 200 6.10 -6.46 -22.66
CA ARG A 200 7.14 -7.34 -22.10
C ARG A 200 6.99 -8.80 -22.53
N ARG A 201 5.76 -9.31 -22.64
CA ARG A 201 5.51 -10.68 -23.08
C ARG A 201 5.72 -10.87 -24.58
N LEU A 202 5.37 -9.85 -25.36
CA LEU A 202 5.50 -9.84 -26.81
C LEU A 202 6.95 -9.61 -27.26
N GLY A 203 7.75 -8.91 -26.45
CA GLY A 203 9.10 -8.49 -26.83
C GLY A 203 9.14 -7.12 -27.50
N GLY A 204 8.09 -6.30 -27.33
CA GLY A 204 7.87 -5.07 -28.10
C GLY A 204 6.67 -5.19 -29.01
N PHE A 205 6.07 -4.08 -29.41
CA PHE A 205 4.98 -4.04 -30.38
C PHE A 205 5.54 -3.81 -31.79
N HIS A 206 5.18 -4.67 -32.75
CA HIS A 206 5.51 -4.51 -34.16
C HIS A 206 4.50 -3.61 -34.88
N ARG A 207 3.23 -3.59 -34.42
CA ARG A 207 2.16 -2.78 -35.02
C ARG A 207 1.24 -2.21 -33.96
N ILE A 208 0.77 -0.97 -34.17
CA ILE A 208 -0.14 -0.28 -33.23
C ILE A 208 -1.43 -1.08 -33.01
N GLY A 209 -1.92 -1.77 -34.05
CA GLY A 209 -3.15 -2.57 -33.99
C GLY A 209 -3.14 -3.71 -32.95
N GLN A 210 -1.97 -4.14 -32.47
CA GLN A 210 -1.86 -5.15 -31.41
C GLN A 210 -2.40 -4.67 -30.06
N LEU A 211 -2.52 -3.36 -29.85
CA LEU A 211 -3.17 -2.82 -28.65
C LEU A 211 -4.64 -3.28 -28.53
N ARG A 212 -5.31 -3.58 -29.66
CA ARG A 212 -6.69 -4.12 -29.66
C ARG A 212 -6.78 -5.55 -29.13
N GLU A 213 -5.65 -6.24 -28.99
CA GLU A 213 -5.59 -7.59 -28.42
C GLU A 213 -5.61 -7.56 -26.88
N ILE A 214 -5.46 -6.37 -26.28
CA ILE A 214 -5.71 -6.14 -24.86
C ILE A 214 -7.22 -5.98 -24.67
N GLU A 215 -7.79 -6.80 -23.78
CA GLU A 215 -9.23 -6.82 -23.51
C GLU A 215 -9.74 -5.45 -23.06
N GLY A 216 -10.81 -4.98 -23.70
CA GLY A 216 -11.47 -3.70 -23.39
C GLY A 216 -10.64 -2.45 -23.73
N PHE A 217 -9.60 -2.57 -24.55
CA PHE A 217 -8.75 -1.44 -24.89
C PHE A 217 -9.53 -0.30 -25.60
N PRO A 218 -9.40 0.96 -25.16
CA PRO A 218 -10.11 2.09 -25.76
C PRO A 218 -9.57 2.43 -27.16
N GLU A 219 -10.33 2.13 -28.21
CA GLU A 219 -9.88 2.35 -29.60
C GLU A 219 -9.53 3.80 -29.93
N LYS A 220 -10.22 4.76 -29.30
CA LYS A 220 -9.94 6.19 -29.47
C LYS A 220 -8.51 6.55 -29.05
N SER A 221 -7.90 5.77 -28.16
CA SER A 221 -6.53 6.02 -27.70
C SER A 221 -5.47 5.60 -28.73
N LEU A 222 -5.83 4.87 -29.79
CA LEU A 222 -4.86 4.38 -30.80
C LEU A 222 -4.16 5.51 -31.57
N SER A 223 -4.84 6.63 -31.80
CA SER A 223 -4.29 7.78 -32.55
C SER A 223 -3.12 8.47 -31.84
N TYR A 224 -2.97 8.27 -30.54
CA TYR A 224 -1.93 8.89 -29.72
C TYR A 224 -0.61 8.10 -29.73
N PHE A 225 -0.58 6.92 -30.33
CA PHE A 225 0.61 6.06 -30.36
C PHE A 225 1.38 6.18 -31.67
N ILE A 226 2.70 6.10 -31.58
CA ILE A 226 3.62 5.91 -32.71
C ILE A 226 4.56 4.74 -32.45
N LEU A 227 5.09 4.18 -33.54
CA LEU A 227 6.14 3.18 -33.56
C LEU A 227 7.23 3.67 -34.52
N PRO A 228 8.14 4.54 -34.05
CA PRO A 228 9.21 5.08 -34.89
C PRO A 228 10.32 4.06 -35.16
N ASP A 229 10.66 3.23 -34.15
CA ASP A 229 11.79 2.30 -34.18
C ASP A 229 11.31 0.84 -34.06
N ASP A 230 11.99 -0.07 -34.78
CA ASP A 230 11.79 -1.52 -34.67
C ASP A 230 12.60 -2.11 -33.50
N ASP A 231 12.29 -1.67 -32.28
CA ASP A 231 12.95 -2.10 -31.04
C ASP A 231 12.36 -3.44 -30.53
N LEU A 232 12.35 -4.46 -31.39
CA LEU A 232 11.84 -5.79 -31.06
C LEU A 232 12.91 -6.69 -30.45
N VAL A 233 12.61 -7.22 -29.27
CA VAL A 233 13.35 -8.31 -28.64
C VAL A 233 12.84 -9.62 -29.21
N ARG A 234 13.61 -10.20 -30.14
CA ARG A 234 13.28 -11.48 -30.78
C ARG A 234 13.60 -12.65 -29.85
N LEU A 235 12.76 -13.67 -29.93
CA LEU A 235 12.87 -14.91 -29.17
C LEU A 235 13.59 -15.96 -30.02
N ASN A 236 14.80 -16.33 -29.57
CA ASN A 236 15.57 -17.35 -30.28
C ASN A 236 14.94 -18.74 -30.11
N VAL A 237 14.46 -19.31 -31.22
CA VAL A 237 13.73 -20.57 -31.26
C VAL A 237 14.62 -21.80 -31.22
N ASN A 238 15.92 -21.69 -31.03
CA ASN A 238 16.79 -22.85 -30.82
C ASN A 238 17.22 -22.97 -29.36
N THR A 239 17.39 -21.84 -28.68
CA THR A 239 17.86 -21.77 -27.30
C THR A 239 16.74 -21.59 -26.27
N ALA A 240 15.60 -20.99 -26.64
CA ALA A 240 14.52 -20.71 -25.69
C ALA A 240 13.91 -21.98 -25.08
N THR A 241 13.76 -22.02 -23.77
CA THR A 241 13.09 -23.11 -23.05
C THR A 241 11.59 -23.17 -23.35
N LEU A 242 10.97 -24.33 -23.07
CA LEU A 242 9.51 -24.51 -23.22
C LEU A 242 8.71 -23.42 -22.50
N SER A 243 9.11 -23.08 -21.26
CA SER A 243 8.44 -22.03 -20.48
C SER A 243 8.58 -20.65 -21.12
N GLN A 244 9.78 -20.31 -21.63
CA GLN A 244 10.03 -19.05 -22.32
C GLN A 244 9.20 -18.93 -23.60
N LEU A 245 9.13 -20.00 -24.40
CA LEU A 245 8.26 -20.07 -25.59
C LEU A 245 6.80 -19.84 -25.22
N SER A 246 6.27 -20.59 -24.25
CA SER A 246 4.85 -20.50 -23.85
C SER A 246 4.44 -19.16 -23.20
N ARG A 247 5.41 -18.33 -22.79
CA ARG A 247 5.14 -17.01 -22.22
C ARG A 247 4.76 -15.98 -23.29
N HIS A 248 5.15 -16.25 -24.55
CA HIS A 248 4.87 -15.36 -25.67
C HIS A 248 3.37 -15.42 -26.06
N PRO A 249 2.68 -14.28 -26.27
CA PRO A 249 1.24 -14.26 -26.54
C PRO A 249 0.80 -15.05 -27.78
N TYR A 250 1.69 -15.19 -28.77
CA TYR A 250 1.41 -15.91 -30.02
C TYR A 250 1.89 -17.36 -30.05
N ILE A 251 2.44 -17.87 -28.94
CA ILE A 251 2.91 -19.25 -28.87
C ILE A 251 2.14 -19.95 -27.76
N THR A 252 1.26 -20.88 -28.14
CA THR A 252 0.56 -21.72 -27.18
C THR A 252 1.50 -22.75 -26.55
N TYR A 253 1.08 -23.35 -25.43
CA TYR A 253 1.84 -24.45 -24.82
C TYR A 253 2.08 -25.61 -25.79
N THR A 254 1.09 -25.96 -26.63
CA THR A 254 1.22 -27.04 -27.61
C THR A 254 2.24 -26.69 -28.69
N GLN A 255 2.20 -25.46 -29.21
CA GLN A 255 3.18 -24.95 -30.17
C GLN A 255 4.59 -24.92 -29.58
N ALA A 256 4.74 -24.47 -28.33
CA ALA A 256 6.02 -24.47 -27.63
C ALA A 256 6.59 -25.90 -27.47
N ARG A 257 5.74 -26.86 -27.13
CA ARG A 257 6.13 -28.27 -27.04
C ARG A 257 6.57 -28.83 -28.39
N ASP A 258 5.80 -28.56 -29.45
CA ASP A 258 6.13 -29.03 -30.80
C ASP A 258 7.45 -28.44 -31.31
N ILE A 259 7.76 -27.18 -30.98
CA ILE A 259 9.06 -26.56 -31.28
C ILE A 259 10.19 -27.33 -30.57
N VAL A 260 10.05 -27.62 -29.28
CA VAL A 260 11.09 -28.34 -28.51
C VAL A 260 11.27 -29.76 -29.01
N ASP A 261 10.17 -30.46 -29.30
CA ASP A 261 10.20 -31.81 -29.85
C ASP A 261 10.81 -31.83 -31.26
N TYR A 262 10.53 -30.83 -32.09
CA TYR A 262 11.18 -30.65 -33.39
C TYR A 262 12.70 -30.52 -33.24
N ARG A 263 13.18 -29.66 -32.33
CA ARG A 263 14.62 -29.47 -32.08
C ARG A 263 15.31 -30.77 -31.70
N ARG A 264 14.65 -31.57 -30.85
CA ARG A 264 15.17 -32.84 -30.36
C ARG A 264 15.23 -33.90 -31.46
N LEU A 265 14.24 -33.94 -32.35
CA LEU A 265 14.09 -35.01 -33.33
C LEU A 265 14.77 -34.70 -34.68
N ARG A 266 14.80 -33.43 -35.10
CA ARG A 266 15.27 -33.01 -36.42
C ARG A 266 16.48 -32.08 -36.38
N GLY A 267 16.87 -31.60 -35.20
CA GLY A 267 17.95 -30.64 -35.03
C GLY A 267 17.47 -29.18 -35.05
N PRO A 268 18.38 -28.20 -35.18
CA PRO A 268 18.05 -26.79 -35.10
C PRO A 268 17.07 -26.35 -36.19
N ILE A 269 16.23 -25.37 -35.85
CA ILE A 269 15.27 -24.74 -36.74
C ILE A 269 15.97 -23.57 -37.42
N HIS A 270 16.01 -23.55 -38.74
CA HIS A 270 16.76 -22.53 -39.50
C HIS A 270 15.86 -21.45 -40.09
N ALA A 271 14.59 -21.76 -40.31
CA ALA A 271 13.66 -20.83 -40.91
C ALA A 271 12.23 -21.00 -40.40
N ILE A 272 11.42 -19.96 -40.57
CA ILE A 272 9.98 -19.98 -40.30
C ILE A 272 9.26 -21.08 -41.09
N GLY A 273 9.82 -21.48 -42.25
CA GLY A 273 9.31 -22.56 -43.09
C GLY A 273 9.30 -23.92 -42.39
N ASP A 274 10.26 -24.18 -41.50
CA ASP A 274 10.35 -25.44 -40.75
C ASP A 274 9.16 -25.61 -39.79
N LEU A 275 8.68 -24.49 -39.23
CA LEU A 275 7.52 -24.46 -38.35
C LEU A 275 6.20 -24.68 -39.12
N ARG A 276 6.15 -24.45 -40.44
CA ARG A 276 4.96 -24.76 -41.27
C ARG A 276 4.66 -26.25 -41.34
N LEU A 277 5.66 -27.10 -41.11
CA LEU A 277 5.49 -28.55 -41.10
C LEU A 277 4.77 -29.05 -39.84
N LEU A 278 4.70 -28.23 -38.79
CA LEU A 278 4.07 -28.57 -37.52
C LEU A 278 2.56 -28.31 -37.60
N LYS A 279 1.75 -29.33 -37.30
CA LYS A 279 0.28 -29.26 -37.34
C LYS A 279 -0.32 -28.18 -36.42
N SER A 280 0.36 -27.82 -35.34
CA SER A 280 -0.09 -26.80 -34.39
C SER A 280 0.06 -25.36 -34.90
N PHE A 281 0.77 -25.15 -36.01
CA PHE A 281 1.01 -23.83 -36.58
C PHE A 281 0.15 -23.60 -37.82
N THR A 282 -0.91 -22.79 -37.66
CA THR A 282 -1.68 -22.30 -38.81
C THR A 282 -0.92 -21.20 -39.54
N PRO A 283 -1.17 -20.96 -40.85
CA PRO A 283 -0.52 -19.87 -41.59
C PRO A 283 -0.72 -18.50 -40.93
N GLN A 284 -1.90 -18.27 -40.35
CA GLN A 284 -2.20 -17.03 -39.64
C GLN A 284 -1.42 -16.90 -38.32
N ALA A 285 -1.25 -17.99 -37.57
CA ALA A 285 -0.45 -17.98 -36.34
C ALA A 285 1.03 -17.72 -36.64
N LEU A 286 1.55 -18.31 -37.71
CA LEU A 286 2.93 -18.09 -38.17
C LEU A 286 3.18 -16.63 -38.56
N ALA A 287 2.29 -16.03 -39.35
CA ALA A 287 2.42 -14.63 -39.75
C ALA A 287 2.41 -13.66 -38.54
N ARG A 288 1.76 -14.04 -37.43
CA ARG A 288 1.76 -13.23 -36.20
C ARG A 288 3.04 -13.36 -35.41
N VAL A 289 3.62 -14.56 -35.33
CA VAL A 289 4.80 -14.83 -34.52
C VAL A 289 6.10 -14.51 -35.26
N GLU A 290 6.12 -14.56 -36.59
CA GLU A 290 7.29 -14.37 -37.45
C GLU A 290 8.16 -13.14 -37.08
N PRO A 291 7.62 -11.93 -36.82
CA PRO A 291 8.45 -10.76 -36.47
C PRO A 291 9.19 -10.90 -35.14
N TYR A 292 8.78 -11.84 -34.29
CA TYR A 292 9.27 -12.04 -32.93
C TYR A 292 10.20 -13.24 -32.80
N LEU A 293 10.46 -13.97 -33.88
CA LEU A 293 11.33 -15.15 -33.84
C LEU A 293 12.72 -14.83 -34.38
N ASP A 294 13.70 -15.50 -33.79
CA ASP A 294 15.09 -15.54 -34.23
C ASP A 294 15.52 -17.02 -34.35
N PHE A 295 16.32 -17.36 -35.35
CA PHE A 295 16.67 -18.74 -35.72
C PHE A 295 18.15 -19.01 -35.44
#